data_AF-A0A7C4ESY2-F1
#
_entry.id   AF-A0A7C4ESY2-F1
#
_cell.length_a   1.000
_cell.length_b   1.000
_cell.length_c   1.000
_cell.angle_alpha   90.00
_cell.angle_beta   90.00
_cell.angle_gamma   90.00
#
_symmetry.space_group_name_H-M   'P 1'
#
loop_
_entity.id
_entity.type
_entity.pdbx_description
1 polymer ?
#
loop_
_entity_poly.entity_id
_entity_poly.type
_entity_poly.pdbx_seq_one_letter_code
_entity_poly.pdbx_strand_id
1 'polypeptide(L)'
;MLKNKHILIIGARAGGYGEGIARAAVRGGATVFGTTLNPEDPREAEFFRDLGISLVEIPLRYDADKRAAVQERCQEIAQYLKARGVDTLHAVVHAVAGGFPRQPSVMKAVGDILRGKQTFSDMATPVRKNVYYVNAISFQDTIAGLQDVCGDQTQYVALTYRGELPYFISDTKRHLEHIASRLAREGKRTLVVALPEAWTQSSQFFTGIELAIVYNYLQMKGIAGEAPPDMRESFQRMESSLSELAGWSGVLDALSSYLHTEWATIAGSQDSACLWNMVHDLFARMRKDGTFPVLRKAVEIISEFVREGSGVILVREFLAGNKFNAGDVRQVFCHHFVTQREIPCAPPRPPRTAPSVIRRNWVEYDKEEIRQTLKMYGANFLFLDKVIMEAGGFRNGLMGFGKYTVPSPETNLILRDHFVGMPLFGGHLQMEAVAQLGTFMIMKLLKDRRLVPILTGTEFPDLNTMAPPGETLTFVGVMGFTNKRDLWLDAFIENRYARSKGVIRGMVLNERVVRKMTASFAADMAADDETALGGWEK
;
A
#
# COMPACT_ATOMS: atom_id res chain seq x y z
N MET A 1 -14.66 -24.18 -25.68
CA MET A 1 -13.78 -23.05 -26.07
C MET A 1 -12.37 -23.18 -25.50
N LEU A 2 -12.22 -23.70 -24.28
CA LEU A 2 -10.93 -23.89 -23.61
C LEU A 2 -10.62 -25.38 -23.31
N LYS A 3 -11.19 -26.31 -24.10
CA LYS A 3 -10.97 -27.75 -23.92
C LYS A 3 -9.47 -28.05 -24.02
N ASN A 4 -8.95 -28.83 -23.07
CA ASN A 4 -7.53 -29.18 -22.94
C ASN A 4 -6.60 -27.99 -22.68
N LYS A 5 -7.13 -26.86 -22.16
CA LYS A 5 -6.33 -25.71 -21.74
C LYS A 5 -6.12 -25.76 -20.23
N HIS A 6 -4.88 -25.60 -19.79
CA HIS A 6 -4.51 -25.47 -18.38
C HIS A 6 -4.39 -23.99 -18.01
N ILE A 7 -5.11 -23.55 -16.98
CA ILE A 7 -5.12 -22.16 -16.52
C ILE A 7 -4.80 -22.12 -15.03
N LEU A 8 -3.84 -21.29 -14.64
CA LEU A 8 -3.54 -21.01 -13.24
C LEU A 8 -4.15 -19.66 -12.84
N ILE A 9 -4.91 -19.63 -11.74
CA ILE A 9 -5.46 -18.40 -11.17
C ILE A 9 -4.85 -18.18 -9.79
N ILE A 10 -4.06 -17.12 -9.69
CA ILE A 10 -3.42 -16.70 -8.46
C ILE A 10 -4.34 -15.73 -7.73
N GLY A 11 -4.79 -16.11 -6.54
CA GLY A 11 -5.75 -15.34 -5.76
C GLY A 11 -7.21 -15.62 -6.11
N ALA A 12 -7.55 -16.85 -6.49
CA ALA A 12 -8.92 -17.30 -6.64
C ALA A 12 -9.57 -17.42 -5.24
N ARG A 13 -10.24 -16.35 -4.78
CA ARG A 13 -10.96 -16.32 -3.50
C ARG A 13 -12.45 -16.16 -3.71
N ALA A 14 -13.23 -16.76 -2.81
CA ALA A 14 -14.67 -16.59 -2.74
C ALA A 14 -15.08 -15.10 -2.66
N GLY A 15 -16.05 -14.70 -3.46
CA GLY A 15 -16.55 -13.33 -3.55
C GLY A 15 -15.59 -12.35 -4.25
N GLY A 16 -14.55 -12.83 -4.93
CA GLY A 16 -13.63 -12.02 -5.73
C GLY A 16 -13.84 -12.17 -7.24
N TYR A 17 -13.16 -11.33 -8.03
CA TYR A 17 -13.12 -11.51 -9.49
C TYR A 17 -12.46 -12.82 -9.92
N GLY A 18 -11.50 -13.32 -9.12
CA GLY A 18 -10.85 -14.61 -9.37
C GLY A 18 -11.84 -15.78 -9.41
N GLU A 19 -12.88 -15.76 -8.56
CA GLU A 19 -13.95 -16.77 -8.58
C GLU A 19 -14.72 -16.73 -9.91
N GLY A 20 -15.20 -15.55 -10.33
CA GLY A 20 -15.98 -15.40 -11.57
C GLY A 20 -15.18 -15.86 -12.79
N ILE A 21 -13.90 -15.51 -12.85
CA ILE A 21 -12.98 -15.95 -13.92
C ILE A 21 -12.81 -17.47 -13.91
N ALA A 22 -12.61 -18.06 -12.73
CA ALA A 22 -12.41 -19.50 -12.59
C ALA A 22 -13.66 -20.29 -13.02
N ARG A 23 -14.84 -19.87 -12.55
CA ARG A 23 -16.13 -20.46 -12.92
C ARG A 23 -16.35 -20.41 -14.44
N ALA A 24 -16.08 -19.27 -15.07
CA ALA A 24 -16.19 -19.13 -16.52
C ALA A 24 -15.18 -20.00 -17.28
N ALA A 25 -13.94 -20.13 -16.77
CA ALA A 25 -12.91 -20.96 -17.39
C ALA A 25 -13.26 -22.46 -17.31
N VAL A 26 -13.75 -22.94 -16.16
CA VAL A 26 -14.24 -24.31 -15.97
C VAL A 26 -15.41 -24.59 -16.92
N ARG A 27 -16.42 -23.71 -16.97
CA ARG A 27 -17.54 -23.81 -17.94
C ARG A 27 -17.06 -23.82 -19.40
N GLY A 28 -15.97 -23.11 -19.70
CA GLY A 28 -15.33 -23.09 -21.01
C GLY A 28 -14.64 -24.41 -21.39
N GLY A 29 -14.46 -25.34 -20.44
CA GLY A 29 -13.82 -26.64 -20.58
C GLY A 29 -12.34 -26.69 -20.20
N ALA A 30 -11.83 -25.66 -19.51
CA ALA A 30 -10.44 -25.63 -19.06
C ALA A 30 -10.21 -26.50 -17.81
N THR A 31 -8.98 -27.00 -17.66
CA THR A 31 -8.48 -27.48 -16.37
C THR A 31 -7.92 -26.29 -15.62
N VAL A 32 -8.58 -25.91 -14.51
CA VAL A 32 -8.22 -24.72 -13.74
C VAL A 32 -7.51 -25.13 -12.45
N PHE A 33 -6.41 -24.45 -12.17
CA PHE A 33 -5.66 -24.53 -10.92
C PHE A 33 -5.78 -23.21 -10.17
N GLY A 34 -5.95 -23.25 -8.86
CA GLY A 34 -6.10 -22.07 -8.02
C GLY A 34 -5.10 -22.05 -6.87
N THR A 35 -4.55 -20.87 -6.55
CA THR A 35 -3.69 -20.69 -5.37
C THR A 35 -4.42 -19.92 -4.29
N THR A 36 -4.07 -20.21 -3.03
CA THR A 36 -4.49 -19.43 -1.87
C THR A 36 -3.32 -19.16 -0.89
N LEU A 37 -3.57 -18.34 0.12
CA LEU A 37 -2.64 -18.10 1.22
C LEU A 37 -2.59 -19.28 2.19
N ASN A 38 -3.71 -20.00 2.37
CA ASN A 38 -3.86 -21.04 3.37
C ASN A 38 -4.50 -22.30 2.74
N PRO A 39 -3.76 -23.12 1.98
CA PRO A 39 -4.32 -24.30 1.32
C PRO A 39 -4.85 -25.35 2.30
N GLU A 40 -4.38 -25.33 3.55
CA GLU A 40 -4.81 -26.22 4.63
C GLU A 40 -6.15 -25.81 5.26
N ASP A 41 -6.71 -24.63 4.93
CA ASP A 41 -8.01 -24.20 5.44
C ASP A 41 -9.12 -25.02 4.78
N PRO A 42 -9.92 -25.80 5.54
CA PRO A 42 -10.98 -26.65 4.98
C PRO A 42 -12.02 -25.86 4.18
N ARG A 43 -12.28 -24.60 4.54
CA ARG A 43 -13.25 -23.74 3.82
C ARG A 43 -12.72 -23.34 2.45
N GLU A 44 -11.42 -23.09 2.36
CA GLU A 44 -10.79 -22.78 1.07
C GLU A 44 -10.79 -24.05 0.20
N ALA A 45 -10.42 -25.21 0.75
CA ALA A 45 -10.46 -26.48 0.02
C ALA A 45 -11.87 -26.83 -0.51
N GLU A 46 -12.91 -26.63 0.31
CA GLU A 46 -14.31 -26.80 -0.09
C GLU A 46 -14.70 -25.85 -1.23
N PHE A 47 -14.35 -24.57 -1.13
CA PHE A 47 -14.59 -23.59 -2.18
C PHE A 47 -13.99 -24.00 -3.54
N PHE A 48 -12.75 -24.50 -3.56
CA PHE A 48 -12.12 -24.94 -4.80
C PHE A 48 -12.80 -26.19 -5.38
N ARG A 49 -13.17 -27.14 -4.52
CA ARG A 49 -13.88 -28.36 -4.91
C ARG A 49 -15.24 -28.05 -5.52
N ASP A 50 -16.02 -27.19 -4.89
CA ASP A 50 -17.38 -26.83 -5.34
C ASP A 50 -17.37 -26.10 -6.70
N LEU A 51 -16.29 -25.37 -6.99
CA LEU A 51 -16.08 -24.73 -8.29
C LEU A 51 -15.52 -25.66 -9.37
N GLY A 52 -15.10 -26.88 -9.01
CA GLY A 52 -14.42 -27.80 -9.94
C GLY A 52 -12.99 -27.35 -10.31
N ILE A 53 -12.30 -26.66 -9.39
CA ILE A 53 -10.93 -26.16 -9.56
C ILE A 53 -9.97 -27.02 -8.73
N SER A 54 -8.80 -27.31 -9.26
CA SER A 54 -7.73 -27.97 -8.50
C SER A 54 -7.02 -26.96 -7.60
N LEU A 55 -7.13 -27.13 -6.28
CA LEU A 55 -6.36 -26.34 -5.31
C LEU A 55 -4.88 -26.73 -5.38
N VAL A 56 -4.01 -25.73 -5.57
CA VAL A 56 -2.56 -25.88 -5.44
C VAL A 56 -2.20 -25.84 -3.95
N GLU A 57 -1.68 -26.94 -3.44
CA GLU A 57 -1.38 -27.16 -2.01
C GLU A 57 -0.07 -26.49 -1.56
N ILE A 58 0.30 -25.36 -2.19
CA ILE A 58 1.50 -24.59 -1.87
C ILE A 58 1.06 -23.17 -1.51
N PRO A 59 1.33 -22.70 -0.28
CA PRO A 59 0.95 -21.36 0.14
C PRO A 59 1.79 -20.32 -0.60
N LEU A 60 1.12 -19.36 -1.25
CA LEU A 60 1.79 -18.28 -1.99
C LEU A 60 1.47 -16.91 -1.38
N ARG A 61 2.41 -16.39 -0.58
CA ARG A 61 2.27 -15.08 0.05
C ARG A 61 3.31 -14.09 -0.48
N TYR A 62 2.83 -13.07 -1.17
CA TYR A 62 3.67 -11.97 -1.64
C TYR A 62 4.09 -11.05 -0.48
N ASP A 63 5.40 -10.88 -0.32
CA ASP A 63 6.03 -9.97 0.64
C ASP A 63 7.30 -9.37 0.01
N ALA A 64 7.37 -8.04 -0.02
CA ALA A 64 8.46 -7.30 -0.65
C ALA A 64 9.84 -7.56 -0.01
N ASP A 65 9.88 -7.98 1.24
CA ASP A 65 11.11 -8.29 1.97
C ASP A 65 11.48 -9.77 1.86
N LYS A 66 10.60 -10.61 1.29
CA LYS A 66 10.80 -12.06 1.08
C LYS A 66 10.69 -12.46 -0.38
N ARG A 67 11.12 -11.60 -1.31
CA ARG A 67 11.01 -11.85 -2.76
C ARG A 67 11.66 -13.15 -3.21
N ALA A 68 12.82 -13.52 -2.65
CA ALA A 68 13.48 -14.80 -2.96
C ALA A 68 12.57 -15.99 -2.61
N ALA A 69 11.98 -15.99 -1.41
CA ALA A 69 11.03 -17.02 -1.01
C ALA A 69 9.76 -17.02 -1.88
N VAL A 70 9.29 -15.88 -2.38
CA VAL A 70 8.18 -15.82 -3.34
C VAL A 70 8.55 -16.55 -4.65
N GLN A 71 9.77 -16.32 -5.16
CA GLN A 71 10.26 -16.99 -6.36
C GLN A 71 10.37 -18.50 -6.16
N GLU A 72 10.93 -18.94 -5.03
CA GLU A 72 10.99 -20.36 -4.65
C GLU A 72 9.60 -21.00 -4.63
N ARG A 73 8.61 -20.33 -4.00
CA ARG A 73 7.22 -20.83 -3.98
C ARG A 73 6.59 -20.90 -5.36
N CYS A 74 6.86 -19.95 -6.25
CA CYS A 74 6.39 -20.05 -7.64
C CYS A 74 7.03 -21.23 -8.38
N GLN A 75 8.30 -21.53 -8.13
CA GLN A 75 8.97 -22.70 -8.71
C GLN A 75 8.40 -24.02 -8.17
N GLU A 76 8.15 -24.10 -6.86
CA GLU A 76 7.45 -25.25 -6.26
C GLU A 76 6.07 -25.45 -6.91
N ILE A 77 5.32 -24.38 -7.17
CA ILE A 77 4.04 -24.44 -7.88
C ILE A 77 4.22 -24.99 -9.30
N ALA A 78 5.24 -24.53 -10.03
CA ALA A 78 5.53 -25.07 -11.36
C ALA A 78 5.83 -26.58 -11.31
N GLN A 79 6.61 -27.05 -10.33
CA GLN A 79 6.90 -28.47 -10.13
C GLN A 79 5.64 -29.28 -9.75
N TYR A 80 4.80 -28.73 -8.87
CA TYR A 80 3.51 -29.32 -8.49
C TYR A 80 2.60 -29.53 -9.70
N LEU A 81 2.55 -28.56 -10.61
CA LEU A 81 1.77 -28.63 -11.84
C LEU A 81 2.33 -29.69 -12.81
N LYS A 82 3.65 -29.74 -12.99
CA LYS A 82 4.31 -30.79 -13.81
C LYS A 82 4.03 -32.19 -13.29
N ALA A 83 4.09 -32.39 -11.97
CA ALA A 83 3.78 -33.68 -11.34
C ALA A 83 2.34 -34.14 -11.59
N ARG A 84 1.43 -33.23 -11.99
CA ARG A 84 0.04 -33.51 -12.36
C ARG A 84 -0.17 -33.54 -13.88
N GLY A 85 0.90 -33.67 -14.66
CA GLY A 85 0.86 -33.78 -16.12
C GLY A 85 0.59 -32.46 -16.83
N VAL A 86 0.82 -31.32 -16.18
CA VAL A 86 0.73 -30.01 -16.84
C VAL A 86 2.09 -29.66 -17.44
N ASP A 87 2.25 -29.92 -18.73
CA ASP A 87 3.47 -29.55 -19.46
C ASP A 87 3.55 -28.04 -19.71
N THR A 88 2.41 -27.38 -19.95
CA THR A 88 2.35 -25.94 -20.24
C THR A 88 1.02 -25.32 -19.80
N LEU A 89 1.12 -24.20 -19.08
CA LEU A 89 0.02 -23.30 -18.79
C LEU A 89 -0.29 -22.45 -20.01
N HIS A 90 -1.56 -22.43 -20.38
CA HIS A 90 -2.07 -21.60 -21.46
C HIS A 90 -2.34 -20.17 -21.00
N ALA A 91 -2.71 -20.00 -19.72
CA ALA A 91 -2.85 -18.69 -19.12
C ALA A 91 -2.51 -18.72 -17.62
N VAL A 92 -1.98 -17.59 -17.14
CA VAL A 92 -1.81 -17.27 -15.72
C VAL A 92 -2.58 -15.99 -15.43
N VAL A 93 -3.60 -16.07 -14.58
CA VAL A 93 -4.40 -14.94 -14.14
C VAL A 93 -3.94 -14.52 -12.75
N HIS A 94 -3.38 -13.32 -12.64
CA HIS A 94 -2.88 -12.71 -11.42
C HIS A 94 -3.92 -11.75 -10.85
N ALA A 95 -4.74 -12.24 -9.93
CA ALA A 95 -5.83 -11.51 -9.27
C ALA A 95 -5.45 -10.97 -7.88
N VAL A 96 -4.15 -10.86 -7.58
CA VAL A 96 -3.64 -10.45 -6.27
C VAL A 96 -3.79 -8.94 -6.08
N ALA A 97 -4.28 -8.56 -4.90
CA ALA A 97 -4.30 -7.19 -4.42
C ALA A 97 -4.14 -7.15 -2.89
N GLY A 98 -3.58 -6.06 -2.36
CA GLY A 98 -3.42 -5.87 -0.91
C GLY A 98 -2.04 -5.35 -0.52
N GLY A 99 -1.35 -6.05 0.38
CA GLY A 99 -0.01 -5.67 0.83
C GLY A 99 0.05 -4.82 2.10
N PHE A 100 -1.09 -4.58 2.77
CA PHE A 100 -1.12 -4.00 4.11
C PHE A 100 -0.85 -5.08 5.16
N PRO A 101 0.21 -4.96 5.98
CA PRO A 101 0.41 -5.84 7.13
C PRO A 101 -0.75 -5.72 8.13
N ARG A 102 -1.17 -6.83 8.74
CA ARG A 102 -2.18 -6.84 9.82
C ARG A 102 -1.58 -6.39 11.14
N GLN A 103 -1.06 -5.17 11.18
CA GLN A 103 -0.52 -4.52 12.37
C GLN A 103 -1.48 -3.42 12.83
N PRO A 104 -1.73 -3.24 14.14
CA PRO A 104 -2.68 -2.24 14.63
C PRO A 104 -2.45 -0.83 14.09
N SER A 105 -1.20 -0.37 14.02
CA SER A 105 -0.83 0.94 13.46
C SER A 105 -1.18 1.09 11.98
N VAL A 106 -0.91 0.06 11.18
CA VAL A 106 -1.25 0.02 9.75
C VAL A 106 -2.77 -0.03 9.58
N MET A 107 -3.47 -0.88 10.34
CA MET A 107 -4.92 -1.00 10.24
C MET A 107 -5.65 0.28 10.68
N LYS A 108 -5.13 0.99 11.70
CA LYS A 108 -5.61 2.33 12.05
C LYS A 108 -5.43 3.30 10.88
N ALA A 109 -4.24 3.36 10.29
CA ALA A 109 -3.97 4.22 9.15
C ALA A 109 -4.86 3.88 7.94
N VAL A 110 -5.07 2.59 7.64
CA VAL A 110 -6.03 2.15 6.62
C VAL A 110 -7.45 2.63 6.96
N GLY A 111 -7.90 2.45 8.21
CA GLY A 111 -9.20 2.96 8.66
C GLY A 111 -9.35 4.48 8.49
N ASP A 112 -8.27 5.24 8.75
CA ASP A 112 -8.23 6.68 8.52
C ASP A 112 -8.33 7.04 7.02
N ILE A 113 -7.65 6.28 6.13
CA ILE A 113 -7.79 6.45 4.66
C ILE A 113 -9.23 6.25 4.22
N LEU A 114 -9.87 5.18 4.72
CA LEU A 114 -11.25 4.84 4.38
C LEU A 114 -12.26 5.84 4.99
N ARG A 115 -11.81 6.71 5.90
CA ARG A 115 -12.56 7.86 6.43
C ARG A 115 -12.23 9.17 5.71
N GLY A 116 -11.58 9.08 4.55
CA GLY A 116 -11.25 10.24 3.73
C GLY A 116 -9.98 10.99 4.14
N LYS A 117 -9.18 10.49 5.09
CA LYS A 117 -7.90 11.12 5.43
C LYS A 117 -6.81 10.71 4.43
N GLN A 118 -5.99 11.65 3.97
CA GLN A 118 -4.92 11.37 3.00
C GLN A 118 -3.65 10.74 3.63
N THR A 119 -3.78 9.70 4.44
CA THR A 119 -2.67 9.14 5.23
C THR A 119 -1.84 8.08 4.49
N PHE A 120 -2.19 7.68 3.26
CA PHE A 120 -1.37 6.70 2.51
C PHE A 120 0.06 7.21 2.29
N SER A 121 0.22 8.50 2.00
CA SER A 121 1.54 9.13 1.83
C SER A 121 2.36 9.19 3.13
N ASP A 122 1.67 9.13 4.27
CA ASP A 122 2.22 9.17 5.63
C ASP A 122 2.52 7.79 6.20
N MET A 123 2.07 6.70 5.55
CA MET A 123 2.45 5.35 5.93
C MET A 123 3.97 5.14 5.82
N ALA A 124 4.50 4.25 6.66
CA ALA A 124 5.90 3.83 6.63
C ALA A 124 6.31 3.33 5.24
N THR A 125 7.51 3.68 4.81
CA THR A 125 8.05 3.29 3.49
C THR A 125 8.05 1.79 3.28
N PRO A 126 8.41 0.92 4.24
CA PRO A 126 8.30 -0.53 4.06
C PRO A 126 6.87 -1.01 3.78
N VAL A 127 5.86 -0.42 4.44
CA VAL A 127 4.43 -0.72 4.17
C VAL A 127 4.07 -0.31 2.75
N ARG A 128 4.39 0.91 2.34
CA ARG A 128 4.12 1.40 0.97
C ARG A 128 4.82 0.55 -0.07
N LYS A 129 6.10 0.21 0.14
CA LYS A 129 6.89 -0.70 -0.71
C LYS A 129 6.18 -2.05 -0.86
N ASN A 130 5.66 -2.61 0.23
CA ASN A 130 4.92 -3.87 0.18
C ASN A 130 3.59 -3.75 -0.58
N VAL A 131 2.86 -2.64 -0.42
CA VAL A 131 1.63 -2.37 -1.20
C VAL A 131 1.95 -2.25 -2.70
N TYR A 132 3.02 -1.53 -3.07
CA TYR A 132 3.50 -1.49 -4.47
C TYR A 132 3.92 -2.85 -4.99
N TYR A 133 4.61 -3.63 -4.14
CA TYR A 133 5.04 -4.97 -4.51
C TYR A 133 3.86 -5.88 -4.83
N VAL A 134 2.93 -6.03 -3.88
CA VAL A 134 1.80 -6.96 -3.99
C VAL A 134 0.82 -6.59 -5.11
N ASN A 135 0.64 -5.30 -5.40
CA ASN A 135 -0.31 -4.86 -6.42
C ASN A 135 0.29 -4.69 -7.82
N ALA A 136 1.60 -4.83 -7.99
CA ALA A 136 2.27 -4.59 -9.27
C ALA A 136 3.49 -5.50 -9.52
N ILE A 137 4.52 -5.40 -8.68
CA ILE A 137 5.81 -6.09 -8.93
C ILE A 137 5.69 -7.62 -8.80
N SER A 138 4.80 -8.10 -7.94
CA SER A 138 4.43 -9.51 -7.79
C SER A 138 4.04 -10.18 -9.11
N PHE A 139 3.46 -9.43 -10.06
CA PHE A 139 3.10 -9.94 -11.37
C PHE A 139 4.34 -10.34 -12.19
N GLN A 140 5.40 -9.52 -12.13
CA GLN A 140 6.68 -9.87 -12.76
C GLN A 140 7.32 -11.08 -12.09
N ASP A 141 7.35 -11.12 -10.76
CA ASP A 141 7.95 -12.24 -10.03
C ASP A 141 7.18 -13.55 -10.28
N THR A 142 5.86 -13.48 -10.46
CA THR A 142 5.01 -14.61 -10.90
C THR A 142 5.48 -15.17 -12.23
N ILE A 143 5.63 -14.29 -13.24
CA ILE A 143 6.01 -14.68 -14.60
C ILE A 143 7.38 -15.35 -14.60
N ALA A 144 8.34 -14.77 -13.87
CA ALA A 144 9.68 -15.32 -13.74
C ALA A 144 9.68 -16.69 -13.02
N GLY A 145 8.95 -16.80 -11.91
CA GLY A 145 8.93 -18.03 -11.11
C GLY A 145 8.19 -19.20 -11.76
N LEU A 146 7.26 -18.95 -12.69
CA LEU A 146 6.49 -20.00 -13.39
C LEU A 146 7.04 -20.34 -14.78
N GLN A 147 8.21 -19.84 -15.15
CA GLN A 147 8.78 -20.00 -16.50
C GLN A 147 8.87 -21.47 -16.95
N ASP A 148 9.07 -22.40 -16.02
CA ASP A 148 9.25 -23.83 -16.30
C ASP A 148 7.99 -24.53 -16.81
N VAL A 149 6.81 -23.94 -16.60
CA VAL A 149 5.51 -24.43 -17.06
C VAL A 149 4.83 -23.42 -17.98
N CYS A 150 5.58 -22.45 -18.52
CA CYS A 150 5.05 -21.43 -19.40
C CYS A 150 5.88 -21.36 -20.69
N GLY A 151 5.24 -21.09 -21.82
CA GLY A 151 5.89 -20.90 -23.11
C GLY A 151 5.56 -19.54 -23.74
N ASP A 152 6.01 -19.33 -24.97
CA ASP A 152 5.82 -18.06 -25.69
C ASP A 152 4.34 -17.71 -25.95
N GLN A 153 3.48 -18.73 -25.96
CA GLN A 153 2.04 -18.57 -26.15
C GLN A 153 1.25 -18.43 -24.84
N THR A 154 1.91 -18.55 -23.68
CA THR A 154 1.24 -18.38 -22.39
C THR A 154 0.76 -16.94 -22.22
N GLN A 155 -0.52 -16.78 -21.94
CA GLN A 155 -1.13 -15.48 -21.68
C GLN A 155 -0.96 -15.11 -20.20
N TYR A 156 -0.42 -13.94 -19.90
CA TYR A 156 -0.28 -13.45 -18.53
C TYR A 156 -1.25 -12.31 -18.30
N VAL A 157 -2.29 -12.54 -17.50
CA VAL A 157 -3.37 -11.59 -17.29
C VAL A 157 -3.30 -11.03 -15.88
N ALA A 158 -3.30 -9.72 -15.71
CA ALA A 158 -3.39 -9.07 -14.39
C ALA A 158 -4.65 -8.18 -14.30
N LEU A 159 -5.19 -8.05 -13.09
CA LEU A 159 -6.37 -7.22 -12.84
C LEU A 159 -5.98 -5.83 -12.31
N THR A 160 -6.57 -4.80 -12.91
CA THR A 160 -6.40 -3.39 -12.50
C THR A 160 -7.74 -2.72 -12.18
N TYR A 161 -7.67 -1.50 -11.67
CA TYR A 161 -8.84 -0.65 -11.43
C TYR A 161 -8.65 0.69 -12.15
N ARG A 162 -9.66 1.07 -12.93
CA ARG A 162 -9.77 2.34 -13.68
C ARG A 162 -11.17 2.95 -13.54
N GLY A 163 -11.85 2.62 -12.45
CA GLY A 163 -13.17 3.15 -12.18
C GLY A 163 -13.15 4.62 -11.75
N GLU A 164 -14.33 5.15 -11.47
CA GLU A 164 -14.55 6.59 -11.34
C GLU A 164 -14.36 7.10 -9.90
N LEU A 165 -14.29 6.20 -8.91
CA LEU A 165 -14.07 6.61 -7.52
C LEU A 165 -12.61 6.93 -7.22
N PRO A 166 -12.33 7.91 -6.34
CA PRO A 166 -10.99 8.17 -5.84
C PRO A 166 -10.38 6.92 -5.20
N TYR A 167 -9.24 6.47 -5.75
CA TYR A 167 -8.60 5.23 -5.35
C TYR A 167 -7.17 5.49 -4.86
N PHE A 168 -6.97 5.38 -3.55
CA PHE A 168 -5.74 5.81 -2.89
C PHE A 168 -4.49 4.98 -3.26
N ILE A 169 -4.67 3.76 -3.79
CA ILE A 169 -3.56 2.95 -4.35
C ILE A 169 -3.51 2.94 -5.87
N SER A 170 -4.18 3.90 -6.55
CA SER A 170 -4.19 4.03 -8.02
C SER A 170 -2.79 4.09 -8.64
N ASP A 171 -1.82 4.69 -7.95
CA ASP A 171 -0.43 4.73 -8.41
C ASP A 171 0.19 3.32 -8.53
N THR A 172 -0.19 2.39 -7.65
CA THR A 172 0.29 1.00 -7.76
C THR A 172 -0.28 0.30 -9.00
N LYS A 173 -1.52 0.62 -9.37
CA LYS A 173 -2.19 0.08 -10.56
C LYS A 173 -1.62 0.68 -11.85
N ARG A 174 -1.27 1.97 -11.84
CA ARG A 174 -0.45 2.58 -12.91
C ARG A 174 0.91 1.89 -13.06
N HIS A 175 1.55 1.55 -11.94
CA HIS A 175 2.83 0.84 -11.96
C HIS A 175 2.70 -0.57 -12.55
N LEU A 176 1.63 -1.31 -12.23
CA LEU A 176 1.31 -2.60 -12.83
C LEU A 176 1.16 -2.50 -14.36
N GLU A 177 0.41 -1.50 -14.86
CA GLU A 177 0.23 -1.26 -16.30
C GLU A 177 1.58 -1.00 -16.99
N HIS A 178 2.49 -0.25 -16.36
CA HIS A 178 3.84 -0.03 -16.87
C HIS A 178 4.70 -1.30 -16.88
N ILE A 179 4.63 -2.12 -15.83
CA ILE A 179 5.33 -3.40 -15.75
C ILE A 179 4.86 -4.34 -16.88
N ALA A 180 3.54 -4.46 -17.08
CA ALA A 180 3.00 -5.28 -18.16
C ALA A 180 3.49 -4.81 -19.53
N SER A 181 3.41 -3.51 -19.82
CA SER A 181 3.92 -2.95 -21.08
C SER A 181 5.44 -3.17 -21.28
N ARG A 182 6.24 -3.11 -20.20
CA ARG A 182 7.67 -3.47 -20.27
C ARG A 182 7.88 -4.95 -20.60
N LEU A 183 7.18 -5.85 -19.90
CA LEU A 183 7.27 -7.30 -20.12
C LEU A 183 6.81 -7.69 -21.54
N ALA A 184 5.83 -6.99 -22.10
CA ALA A 184 5.43 -7.16 -23.48
C ALA A 184 6.55 -6.88 -24.48
N ARG A 185 7.36 -5.83 -24.24
CA ARG A 185 8.56 -5.54 -25.04
C ARG A 185 9.65 -6.59 -24.89
N GLU A 186 9.62 -7.35 -23.80
CA GLU A 186 10.49 -8.52 -23.55
C GLU A 186 9.90 -9.82 -24.12
N GLY A 187 8.86 -9.73 -24.95
CA GLY A 187 8.25 -10.87 -25.65
C GLY A 187 7.17 -11.61 -24.86
N LYS A 188 6.79 -11.16 -23.66
CA LYS A 188 5.73 -11.81 -22.87
C LYS A 188 4.34 -11.37 -23.33
N ARG A 189 3.41 -12.32 -23.52
CA ARG A 189 2.01 -12.02 -23.89
C ARG A 189 1.20 -11.53 -22.68
N THR A 190 1.50 -10.32 -22.20
CA THR A 190 0.80 -9.73 -21.04
C THR A 190 -0.47 -8.99 -21.44
N LEU A 191 -1.48 -9.05 -20.58
CA LEU A 191 -2.72 -8.29 -20.66
C LEU A 191 -3.05 -7.72 -19.27
N VAL A 192 -3.45 -6.46 -19.19
CA VAL A 192 -4.05 -5.90 -17.98
C VAL A 192 -5.53 -5.63 -18.25
N VAL A 193 -6.42 -6.12 -17.38
CA VAL A 193 -7.86 -5.91 -17.53
C VAL A 193 -8.38 -5.05 -16.37
N ALA A 194 -8.96 -3.91 -16.69
CA ALA A 194 -9.70 -3.08 -15.75
C ALA A 194 -11.15 -3.57 -15.72
N LEU A 195 -11.56 -4.13 -14.58
CA LEU A 195 -12.93 -4.61 -14.36
C LEU A 195 -13.76 -3.53 -13.66
N PRO A 196 -15.10 -3.54 -13.80
CA PRO A 196 -15.97 -2.54 -13.18
C PRO A 196 -15.92 -2.54 -11.65
N GLU A 197 -16.60 -1.58 -11.02
CA GLU A 197 -16.86 -1.61 -9.59
C GLU A 197 -17.75 -2.79 -9.21
N ALA A 198 -17.31 -3.55 -8.21
CA ALA A 198 -18.11 -4.56 -7.54
C ALA A 198 -17.71 -4.64 -6.08
N TRP A 199 -18.64 -5.09 -5.25
CA TRP A 199 -18.44 -5.32 -3.84
C TRP A 199 -17.68 -6.62 -3.61
N THR A 200 -16.42 -6.52 -3.21
CA THR A 200 -15.53 -7.64 -2.87
C THR A 200 -15.00 -7.48 -1.45
N GLN A 201 -14.38 -8.52 -0.91
CA GLN A 201 -13.69 -8.43 0.39
C GLN A 201 -12.67 -7.28 0.45
N SER A 202 -12.06 -6.94 -0.70
CA SER A 202 -11.07 -5.86 -0.79
C SER A 202 -11.70 -4.49 -1.00
N SER A 203 -12.84 -4.41 -1.67
CA SER A 203 -13.46 -3.14 -2.06
C SER A 203 -14.55 -2.65 -1.10
N GLN A 204 -15.03 -3.51 -0.20
CA GLN A 204 -16.12 -3.20 0.72
C GLN A 204 -15.88 -2.02 1.66
N PHE A 205 -14.64 -1.59 1.78
CA PHE A 205 -14.26 -0.52 2.68
C PHE A 205 -14.16 0.83 1.98
N PHE A 206 -14.16 0.88 0.63
CA PHE A 206 -14.04 2.14 -0.09
C PHE A 206 -15.33 2.94 0.02
N THR A 207 -15.18 4.18 0.46
CA THR A 207 -16.28 5.14 0.53
C THR A 207 -16.94 5.31 -0.84
N GLY A 208 -18.27 5.10 -0.88
CA GLY A 208 -19.07 5.34 -2.09
C GLY A 208 -19.08 4.18 -3.08
N ILE A 209 -18.47 3.03 -2.77
CA ILE A 209 -18.49 1.86 -3.66
C ILE A 209 -19.91 1.39 -3.98
N GLU A 210 -20.82 1.45 -3.01
CA GLU A 210 -22.24 1.13 -3.21
C GLU A 210 -22.88 2.05 -4.24
N LEU A 211 -22.57 3.35 -4.18
CA LEU A 211 -23.08 4.36 -5.11
C LEU A 211 -22.55 4.14 -6.53
N ALA A 212 -21.27 3.79 -6.69
CA ALA A 212 -20.70 3.47 -8.00
C ALA A 212 -21.33 2.21 -8.61
N ILE A 213 -21.61 1.19 -7.80
CA ILE A 213 -22.27 -0.04 -8.25
C ILE A 213 -23.70 0.26 -8.72
N VAL A 214 -24.46 1.06 -7.96
CA VAL A 214 -25.81 1.47 -8.34
C VAL A 214 -25.79 2.37 -9.59
N TYR A 215 -24.87 3.32 -9.67
CA TYR A 215 -24.70 4.17 -10.84
C TYR A 215 -24.44 3.35 -12.11
N ASN A 216 -23.47 2.44 -12.05
CA ASN A 216 -23.14 1.56 -13.17
C ASN A 216 -24.31 0.64 -13.56
N TYR A 217 -25.08 0.16 -12.58
CA TYR A 217 -26.28 -0.63 -12.81
C TYR A 217 -27.37 0.19 -13.52
N LEU A 218 -27.63 1.44 -13.10
CA LEU A 218 -28.58 2.33 -13.76
C LEU A 218 -28.18 2.61 -15.21
N GLN A 219 -26.89 2.89 -15.46
CA GLN A 219 -26.37 3.08 -16.82
C GLN A 219 -26.56 1.83 -17.68
N MET A 220 -26.26 0.65 -17.14
CA MET A 220 -26.44 -0.63 -17.82
C MET A 220 -27.92 -0.88 -18.14
N LYS A 221 -28.83 -0.66 -17.17
CA LYS A 221 -30.27 -0.86 -17.31
C LYS A 221 -30.87 0.06 -18.38
N GLY A 222 -30.43 1.31 -18.46
CA GLY A 222 -30.91 2.29 -19.43
C GLY A 222 -30.65 1.91 -20.90
N ILE A 223 -29.72 0.98 -21.17
CA ILE A 223 -29.39 0.50 -22.52
C ILE A 223 -29.51 -1.01 -22.66
N ALA A 224 -30.06 -1.69 -21.65
CA ALA A 224 -30.27 -3.12 -21.69
C ALA A 224 -31.38 -3.43 -22.70
N GLY A 225 -30.99 -3.96 -23.84
CA GLY A 225 -31.90 -4.68 -24.75
C GLY A 225 -32.04 -6.12 -24.28
N GLU A 226 -31.70 -7.07 -25.15
CA GLU A 226 -31.56 -8.48 -24.78
C GLU A 226 -30.10 -8.79 -24.41
N ALA A 227 -29.85 -9.24 -23.17
CA ALA A 227 -28.51 -9.62 -22.75
C ALA A 227 -27.93 -10.74 -23.65
N PRO A 228 -26.60 -10.72 -23.93
CA PRO A 228 -25.93 -11.77 -24.67
C PRO A 228 -26.27 -13.17 -24.15
N PRO A 229 -26.36 -14.21 -25.00
CA PRO A 229 -26.81 -15.54 -24.59
C PRO A 229 -26.03 -16.14 -23.41
N ASP A 230 -24.73 -15.86 -23.32
CA ASP A 230 -23.83 -16.32 -22.26
C ASP A 230 -23.91 -15.50 -20.96
N MET A 231 -24.62 -14.37 -20.97
CA MET A 231 -24.89 -13.51 -19.81
C MET A 231 -26.35 -13.56 -19.36
N ARG A 232 -27.25 -14.04 -20.22
CA ARG A 232 -28.71 -13.93 -20.07
C ARG A 232 -29.21 -14.51 -18.76
N GLU A 233 -28.79 -15.73 -18.42
CA GLU A 233 -29.23 -16.41 -17.21
C GLU A 233 -28.80 -15.64 -15.95
N SER A 234 -27.54 -15.22 -15.89
CA SER A 234 -27.00 -14.45 -14.76
C SER A 234 -27.67 -13.07 -14.64
N PHE A 235 -27.94 -12.40 -15.77
CA PHE A 235 -28.65 -11.13 -15.79
C PHE A 235 -30.09 -11.28 -15.31
N GLN A 236 -30.81 -12.30 -15.78
CA GLN A 236 -32.17 -12.60 -15.33
C GLN A 236 -32.21 -12.93 -13.85
N ARG A 237 -31.26 -13.75 -13.35
CA ARG A 237 -31.15 -14.06 -11.92
C ARG A 237 -30.97 -12.80 -11.09
N MET A 238 -30.10 -11.88 -11.53
CA MET A 238 -29.88 -10.59 -10.87
C MET A 238 -31.18 -9.76 -10.85
N GLU A 239 -31.84 -9.54 -12.00
CA GLU A 239 -33.08 -8.75 -12.07
C GLU A 239 -34.21 -9.37 -11.22
N SER A 240 -34.38 -10.69 -11.27
CA SER A 240 -35.36 -11.40 -10.45
C SER A 240 -35.07 -11.22 -8.96
N SER A 241 -33.84 -11.47 -8.52
CA SER A 241 -33.45 -11.28 -7.11
C SER A 241 -33.61 -9.83 -6.65
N LEU A 242 -33.32 -8.84 -7.51
CA LEU A 242 -33.56 -7.44 -7.21
C LEU A 242 -35.05 -7.10 -7.11
N SER A 243 -35.88 -7.66 -8.00
CA SER A 243 -37.34 -7.43 -7.99
C SER A 243 -38.04 -7.99 -6.75
N GLU A 244 -37.48 -9.07 -6.18
CA GLU A 244 -37.98 -9.70 -4.95
C GLU A 244 -37.57 -8.93 -3.68
N LEU A 245 -36.62 -8.00 -3.77
CA LEU A 245 -36.23 -7.17 -2.63
C LEU A 245 -37.30 -6.12 -2.32
N ALA A 246 -38.02 -6.33 -1.21
CA ALA A 246 -38.99 -5.37 -0.69
C ALA A 246 -38.36 -3.98 -0.50
N GLY A 247 -38.97 -2.96 -1.12
CA GLY A 247 -38.53 -1.57 -1.05
C GLY A 247 -37.42 -1.17 -2.05
N TRP A 248 -36.89 -2.10 -2.85
CA TRP A 248 -35.80 -1.81 -3.78
C TRP A 248 -36.17 -0.75 -4.82
N SER A 249 -37.39 -0.79 -5.38
CA SER A 249 -37.86 0.20 -6.36
C SER A 249 -37.78 1.62 -5.80
N GLY A 250 -38.30 1.86 -4.59
CA GLY A 250 -38.25 3.17 -3.96
C GLY A 250 -36.82 3.63 -3.64
N VAL A 251 -35.94 2.71 -3.22
CA VAL A 251 -34.52 3.01 -3.01
C VAL A 251 -33.82 3.39 -4.32
N LEU A 252 -34.09 2.64 -5.39
CA LEU A 252 -33.50 2.88 -6.70
C LEU A 252 -33.93 4.23 -7.27
N ASP A 253 -35.20 4.61 -7.13
CA ASP A 253 -35.72 5.90 -7.60
C ASP A 253 -35.09 7.08 -6.84
N ALA A 254 -34.98 6.96 -5.51
CA ALA A 254 -34.33 7.97 -4.68
C ALA A 254 -32.83 8.12 -5.01
N LEU A 255 -32.12 7.00 -5.16
CA LEU A 255 -30.70 7.01 -5.53
C LEU A 255 -30.47 7.47 -6.97
N SER A 256 -31.36 7.14 -7.91
CA SER A 256 -31.27 7.62 -9.30
C SER A 256 -31.30 9.14 -9.36
N SER A 257 -32.24 9.76 -8.64
CA SER A 257 -32.37 11.22 -8.55
C SER A 257 -31.14 11.87 -7.90
N TYR A 258 -30.65 11.26 -6.81
CA TYR A 258 -29.45 11.72 -6.11
C TYR A 258 -28.20 11.63 -7.00
N LEU A 259 -27.97 10.48 -7.65
CA LEU A 259 -26.81 10.25 -8.51
C LEU A 259 -26.84 11.11 -9.76
N HIS A 260 -28.01 11.39 -10.32
CA HIS A 260 -28.13 12.31 -11.45
C HIS A 260 -27.56 13.70 -11.13
N THR A 261 -27.71 14.15 -9.89
CA THR A 261 -27.25 15.46 -9.42
C THR A 261 -25.80 15.42 -8.91
N GLU A 262 -25.46 14.42 -8.11
CA GLU A 262 -24.23 14.42 -7.32
C GLU A 262 -23.08 13.59 -7.93
N TRP A 263 -23.34 12.76 -8.94
CA TRP A 263 -22.32 11.82 -9.44
C TRP A 263 -21.06 12.51 -9.97
N ALA A 264 -21.20 13.64 -10.68
CA ALA A 264 -20.05 14.39 -11.18
C ALA A 264 -19.15 14.88 -10.04
N THR A 265 -19.75 15.30 -8.92
CA THR A 265 -19.04 15.68 -7.69
C THR A 265 -18.36 14.47 -7.05
N ILE A 266 -19.05 13.32 -6.98
CA ILE A 266 -18.53 12.07 -6.42
C ILE A 266 -17.32 11.56 -7.21
N ALA A 267 -17.49 11.36 -8.51
CA ALA A 267 -16.48 10.80 -9.42
C ALA A 267 -15.29 11.76 -9.62
N GLY A 268 -15.55 13.07 -9.61
CA GLY A 268 -14.52 14.09 -9.80
C GLY A 268 -13.75 14.47 -8.53
N SER A 269 -14.19 14.05 -7.34
CA SER A 269 -13.66 14.57 -6.08
C SER A 269 -12.18 14.22 -5.88
N GLN A 270 -11.35 15.24 -5.67
CA GLN A 270 -9.98 15.09 -5.16
C GLN A 270 -9.94 15.22 -3.63
N ASP A 271 -11.04 15.68 -3.01
CA ASP A 271 -11.18 15.82 -1.57
C ASP A 271 -11.88 14.59 -0.99
N SER A 272 -11.06 13.65 -0.52
CA SER A 272 -11.54 12.40 0.08
C SER A 272 -12.35 12.63 1.35
N ALA A 273 -12.12 13.73 2.10
CA ALA A 273 -12.86 14.03 3.32
C ALA A 273 -14.25 14.58 3.00
N CYS A 274 -14.35 15.48 2.01
CA CYS A 274 -15.62 15.97 1.50
C CYS A 274 -16.48 14.83 0.95
N LEU A 275 -15.89 13.96 0.11
CA LEU A 275 -16.56 12.77 -0.40
C LEU A 275 -17.06 11.86 0.73
N TRP A 276 -16.22 11.63 1.75
CA TRP A 276 -16.60 10.81 2.90
C TRP A 276 -17.79 11.38 3.65
N ASN A 277 -17.78 12.68 3.98
CA ASN A 277 -18.89 13.32 4.69
C ASN A 277 -20.20 13.20 3.90
N MET A 278 -20.16 13.49 2.60
CA MET A 278 -21.34 13.43 1.74
C MET A 278 -21.97 12.02 1.67
N VAL A 279 -21.14 11.00 1.45
CA VAL A 279 -21.61 9.59 1.42
C VAL A 279 -22.08 9.15 2.80
N HIS A 280 -21.36 9.54 3.86
CA HIS A 280 -21.71 9.19 5.24
C HIS A 280 -23.06 9.78 5.64
N ASP A 281 -23.32 11.04 5.31
CA ASP A 281 -24.58 11.71 5.60
C ASP A 281 -25.76 11.06 4.87
N LEU A 282 -25.57 10.70 3.59
CA LEU A 282 -26.57 9.95 2.83
C LEU A 282 -26.88 8.60 3.52
N PHE A 283 -25.84 7.82 3.84
CA PHE A 283 -26.03 6.52 4.47
C PHE A 283 -26.59 6.63 5.89
N ALA A 284 -26.28 7.70 6.62
CA ALA A 284 -26.87 7.97 7.93
C ALA A 284 -28.38 8.24 7.82
N ARG A 285 -28.83 8.98 6.80
CA ARG A 285 -30.27 9.16 6.51
C ARG A 285 -30.93 7.83 6.15
N MET A 286 -30.33 7.07 5.23
CA MET A 286 -30.84 5.76 4.80
C MET A 286 -30.90 4.71 5.94
N ARG A 287 -30.04 4.84 6.96
CA ARG A 287 -30.12 3.99 8.15
C ARG A 287 -31.30 4.37 9.05
N LYS A 288 -31.60 5.67 9.17
CA LYS A 288 -32.72 6.17 9.98
C LYS A 288 -34.07 5.81 9.39
N ASP A 289 -34.21 5.81 8.07
CA ASP A 289 -35.45 5.45 7.37
C ASP A 289 -35.57 3.94 7.03
N GLY A 290 -34.56 3.14 7.38
CA GLY A 290 -34.56 1.69 7.18
C GLY A 290 -34.24 1.21 5.76
N THR A 291 -33.85 2.10 4.84
CA THR A 291 -33.55 1.75 3.44
C THR A 291 -32.12 1.24 3.21
N PHE A 292 -31.18 1.54 4.10
CA PHE A 292 -29.77 1.14 3.94
C PHE A 292 -29.54 -0.38 3.84
N PRO A 293 -30.21 -1.25 4.62
CA PRO A 293 -30.10 -2.70 4.45
C PRO A 293 -30.56 -3.19 3.07
N VAL A 294 -31.59 -2.57 2.49
CA VAL A 294 -32.10 -2.89 1.14
C VAL A 294 -31.05 -2.53 0.08
N LEU A 295 -30.47 -1.31 0.15
CA LEU A 295 -29.35 -0.91 -0.69
C LEU A 295 -28.20 -1.92 -0.60
N ARG A 296 -27.81 -2.28 0.63
CA ARG A 296 -26.74 -3.25 0.86
C ARG A 296 -27.00 -4.58 0.16
N LYS A 297 -28.22 -5.12 0.29
CA LYS A 297 -28.53 -6.41 -0.34
C LYS A 297 -28.55 -6.31 -1.87
N ALA A 298 -29.08 -5.21 -2.42
CA ALA A 298 -29.07 -4.96 -3.85
C ALA A 298 -27.63 -4.86 -4.41
N VAL A 299 -26.73 -4.17 -3.70
CA VAL A 299 -25.31 -4.05 -4.10
C VAL A 299 -24.62 -5.42 -4.10
N GLU A 300 -24.91 -6.30 -3.15
CA GLU A 300 -24.39 -7.68 -3.15
C GLU A 300 -24.83 -8.45 -4.40
N ILE A 301 -26.12 -8.40 -4.73
CA ILE A 301 -26.71 -9.06 -5.91
C ILE A 301 -26.08 -8.54 -7.21
N ILE A 302 -26.03 -7.21 -7.39
CA ILE A 302 -25.43 -6.58 -8.57
C ILE A 302 -23.94 -6.96 -8.68
N SER A 303 -23.22 -6.96 -7.56
CA SER A 303 -21.79 -7.30 -7.53
C SER A 303 -21.51 -8.75 -7.88
N GLU A 304 -22.39 -9.68 -7.51
CA GLU A 304 -22.32 -11.08 -7.94
C GLU A 304 -22.41 -11.19 -9.46
N PHE A 305 -23.40 -10.54 -10.07
CA PHE A 305 -23.53 -10.47 -11.52
C PHE A 305 -22.31 -9.84 -12.20
N VAL A 306 -21.83 -8.70 -11.70
CA VAL A 306 -20.65 -8.01 -12.27
C VAL A 306 -19.40 -8.91 -12.22
N ARG A 307 -19.18 -9.65 -11.14
CA ARG A 307 -18.05 -10.60 -11.03
C ARG A 307 -18.19 -11.77 -12.00
N GLU A 308 -19.39 -12.36 -12.10
CA GLU A 308 -19.66 -13.46 -13.03
C GLU A 308 -19.49 -13.00 -14.49
N GLY A 309 -20.13 -11.89 -14.87
CA GLY A 309 -20.03 -11.32 -16.22
C GLY A 309 -18.62 -10.87 -16.58
N SER A 310 -17.87 -10.31 -15.63
CA SER A 310 -16.45 -10.00 -15.84
C SER A 310 -15.62 -11.25 -16.14
N GLY A 311 -15.89 -12.36 -15.45
CA GLY A 311 -15.28 -13.65 -15.70
C GLY A 311 -15.58 -14.17 -17.11
N VAL A 312 -16.85 -14.14 -17.51
CA VAL A 312 -17.29 -14.58 -18.85
C VAL A 312 -16.65 -13.73 -19.95
N ILE A 313 -16.62 -12.40 -19.84
CA ILE A 313 -15.94 -11.53 -20.82
C ILE A 313 -14.46 -11.86 -20.90
N LEU A 314 -13.77 -11.93 -19.76
CA LEU A 314 -12.32 -12.18 -19.74
C LEU A 314 -11.98 -13.52 -20.41
N VAL A 315 -12.76 -14.56 -20.10
CA VAL A 315 -12.57 -15.91 -20.66
C VAL A 315 -12.91 -15.93 -22.15
N ARG A 316 -14.05 -15.38 -22.56
CA ARG A 316 -14.54 -15.41 -23.95
C ARG A 316 -13.66 -14.57 -24.87
N GLU A 317 -13.44 -13.30 -24.51
CA GLU A 317 -12.75 -12.34 -25.38
C GLU A 317 -11.24 -12.56 -25.37
N PHE A 318 -10.65 -12.76 -24.18
CA PHE A 318 -9.20 -12.71 -24.04
C PHE A 318 -8.58 -14.10 -23.95
N LEU A 319 -9.02 -14.97 -23.04
CA LEU A 319 -8.38 -16.28 -22.88
C LEU A 319 -8.65 -17.20 -24.07
N ALA A 320 -9.92 -17.33 -24.47
CA ALA A 320 -10.34 -18.16 -25.60
C ALA A 320 -10.23 -17.43 -26.94
N GLY A 321 -10.68 -16.17 -26.99
CA GLY A 321 -10.72 -15.37 -28.21
C GLY A 321 -9.39 -14.71 -28.58
N ASN A 322 -8.44 -14.61 -27.65
CA ASN A 322 -7.13 -13.97 -27.84
C ASN A 322 -7.23 -12.54 -28.42
N LYS A 323 -8.30 -11.80 -28.08
CA LYS A 323 -8.60 -10.46 -28.64
C LYS A 323 -7.85 -9.34 -27.91
N PHE A 324 -6.53 -9.42 -27.89
CA PHE A 324 -5.64 -8.39 -27.34
C PHE A 324 -4.23 -8.51 -27.93
N ASN A 325 -3.49 -7.40 -27.92
CA ASN A 325 -2.06 -7.37 -28.19
C ASN A 325 -1.27 -7.40 -26.87
N ALA A 326 -0.04 -7.92 -26.93
CA ALA A 326 0.83 -7.93 -25.76
C ALA A 326 1.08 -6.51 -25.24
N GLY A 327 0.80 -6.29 -23.96
CA GLY A 327 0.95 -5.00 -23.29
C GLY A 327 -0.33 -4.16 -23.25
N ASP A 328 -1.43 -4.65 -23.84
CA ASP A 328 -2.72 -3.98 -23.80
C ASP A 328 -3.24 -3.81 -22.36
N VAL A 329 -3.93 -2.68 -22.16
CA VAL A 329 -4.79 -2.46 -21.00
C VAL A 329 -6.22 -2.39 -21.52
N ARG A 330 -7.05 -3.40 -21.24
CA ARG A 330 -8.46 -3.45 -21.70
C ARG A 330 -9.38 -2.97 -20.59
N GLN A 331 -10.39 -2.16 -20.92
CA GLN A 331 -11.34 -1.64 -19.94
C GLN A 331 -12.74 -2.20 -20.16
N VAL A 332 -13.21 -2.99 -19.19
CA VAL A 332 -14.55 -3.55 -19.18
C VAL A 332 -15.47 -2.60 -18.41
N PHE A 333 -16.58 -2.21 -19.02
CA PHE A 333 -17.66 -1.43 -18.42
C PHE A 333 -18.90 -2.31 -18.25
N CYS A 334 -19.80 -1.96 -17.33
CA CYS A 334 -21.02 -2.75 -17.09
C CYS A 334 -21.92 -2.89 -18.32
N HIS A 335 -21.94 -1.90 -19.21
CA HIS A 335 -22.70 -2.01 -20.44
C HIS A 335 -22.19 -3.11 -21.39
N HIS A 336 -20.95 -3.56 -21.28
CA HIS A 336 -20.45 -4.70 -22.05
C HIS A 336 -21.09 -6.04 -21.62
N PHE A 337 -21.73 -6.09 -20.45
CA PHE A 337 -22.46 -7.29 -20.02
C PHE A 337 -23.81 -7.45 -20.72
N VAL A 338 -24.37 -6.36 -21.25
CA VAL A 338 -25.69 -6.33 -21.91
C VAL A 338 -25.60 -5.92 -23.38
N THR A 339 -24.39 -5.65 -23.88
CA THR A 339 -24.14 -5.32 -25.29
C THR A 339 -23.08 -6.26 -25.87
N GLN A 340 -23.09 -6.44 -27.20
CA GLN A 340 -22.04 -7.18 -27.90
C GLN A 340 -20.93 -6.26 -28.43
N ARG A 341 -20.73 -5.10 -27.78
CA ARG A 341 -19.69 -4.14 -28.18
C ARG A 341 -18.30 -4.71 -27.90
N GLU A 342 -17.34 -4.35 -28.74
CA GLU A 342 -15.94 -4.70 -28.51
C GLU A 342 -15.41 -4.02 -27.24
N ILE A 343 -14.61 -4.74 -26.47
CA ILE A 343 -13.94 -4.19 -25.28
C ILE A 343 -12.78 -3.30 -25.73
N PRO A 344 -12.80 -1.99 -25.46
CA PRO A 344 -11.78 -1.07 -25.95
C PRO A 344 -10.45 -1.23 -25.21
N CYS A 345 -9.36 -0.83 -25.87
CA CYS A 345 -8.13 -0.50 -25.16
C CYS A 345 -8.34 0.79 -24.35
N ALA A 346 -7.92 0.78 -23.11
CA ALA A 346 -8.02 1.92 -22.22
C ALA A 346 -7.02 3.01 -22.66
N PRO A 347 -7.40 4.30 -22.59
CA PRO A 347 -6.49 5.38 -22.95
C PRO A 347 -5.26 5.41 -22.01
N PRO A 348 -4.11 5.92 -22.45
CA PRO A 348 -2.96 6.11 -21.56
C PRO A 348 -3.34 6.95 -20.34
N ARG A 349 -2.87 6.58 -19.14
CA ARG A 349 -3.07 7.42 -17.95
C ARG A 349 -2.31 8.74 -18.13
N PRO A 350 -2.84 9.86 -17.60
CA PRO A 350 -2.14 11.15 -17.65
C PRO A 350 -0.72 11.02 -17.10
N PRO A 351 0.30 11.55 -17.80
CA PRO A 351 1.67 11.50 -17.31
C PRO A 351 1.75 12.22 -15.98
N ARG A 352 2.49 11.63 -15.03
CA ARG A 352 2.78 12.31 -13.77
C ARG A 352 3.80 13.40 -14.07
N THR A 353 3.59 14.62 -13.59
CA THR A 353 4.66 15.60 -13.49
C THR A 353 5.73 15.02 -12.58
N ALA A 354 6.76 14.44 -13.16
CA ALA A 354 7.91 14.00 -12.40
C ALA A 354 8.52 15.25 -11.77
N PRO A 355 8.70 15.31 -10.44
CA PRO A 355 9.51 16.37 -9.87
C PRO A 355 10.89 16.31 -10.55
N SER A 356 11.45 17.48 -10.87
CA SER A 356 12.78 17.57 -11.48
C SER A 356 13.75 16.70 -10.69
N VAL A 357 14.40 15.74 -11.36
CA VAL A 357 15.40 14.87 -10.71
C VAL A 357 16.56 15.75 -10.26
N ILE A 358 16.61 16.06 -8.97
CA ILE A 358 17.76 16.75 -8.38
C ILE A 358 18.87 15.70 -8.29
N ARG A 359 19.92 15.85 -9.11
CA ARG A 359 21.12 15.03 -8.98
C ARG A 359 21.83 15.42 -7.68
N ARG A 360 21.66 14.60 -6.65
CA ARG A 360 22.33 14.74 -5.35
C ARG A 360 23.55 13.83 -5.30
N ASN A 361 24.64 14.35 -4.74
CA ASN A 361 25.81 13.56 -4.42
C ASN A 361 25.66 13.07 -2.98
N TRP A 362 25.84 11.77 -2.72
CA TRP A 362 25.64 11.18 -1.40
C TRP A 362 26.97 10.75 -0.79
N VAL A 363 27.16 11.01 0.49
CA VAL A 363 28.28 10.50 1.30
C VAL A 363 27.73 9.60 2.39
N GLU A 364 28.37 8.45 2.57
CA GLU A 364 28.06 7.49 3.61
C GLU A 364 29.06 7.61 4.76
N TYR A 365 28.55 7.56 5.98
CA TYR A 365 29.30 7.64 7.23
C TYR A 365 28.95 6.43 8.10
N ASP A 366 29.99 5.74 8.57
CA ASP A 366 29.85 4.58 9.46
C ASP A 366 29.75 4.98 10.94
N LYS A 367 29.52 4.00 11.79
CA LYS A 367 29.32 4.18 13.23
C LYS A 367 30.52 4.82 13.93
N GLU A 368 31.74 4.51 13.51
CA GLU A 368 32.94 5.03 14.16
C GLU A 368 33.15 6.50 13.82
N GLU A 369 32.93 6.88 12.56
CA GLU A 369 33.00 8.28 12.17
C GLU A 369 31.90 9.13 12.82
N ILE A 370 30.70 8.55 12.97
CA ILE A 370 29.60 9.15 13.74
C ILE A 370 30.01 9.35 15.19
N ARG A 371 30.55 8.32 15.84
CA ARG A 371 31.03 8.38 17.23
C ARG A 371 32.09 9.46 17.44
N GLN A 372 33.05 9.58 16.52
CA GLN A 372 34.08 10.61 16.59
C GLN A 372 33.51 12.03 16.45
N THR A 373 32.52 12.18 15.57
CA THR A 373 31.85 13.47 15.31
C THR A 373 30.96 13.88 16.49
N LEU A 374 30.21 12.92 17.05
CA LEU A 374 29.24 13.13 18.13
C LEU A 374 29.79 12.77 19.52
N LYS A 375 31.11 12.79 19.71
CA LYS A 375 31.77 12.35 20.96
C LYS A 375 31.29 13.09 22.22
N MET A 376 30.70 14.29 22.08
CA MET A 376 30.16 15.07 23.19
C MET A 376 28.96 14.41 23.88
N TYR A 377 28.22 13.54 23.20
CA TYR A 377 27.09 12.83 23.78
C TYR A 377 27.52 11.67 24.69
N GLY A 378 28.79 11.23 24.59
CA GLY A 378 29.30 10.07 25.31
C GLY A 378 28.95 8.74 24.65
N ALA A 379 29.72 7.70 24.94
CA ALA A 379 29.64 6.42 24.24
C ALA A 379 28.30 5.68 24.43
N ASN A 380 27.63 5.88 25.56
CA ASN A 380 26.39 5.20 25.92
C ASN A 380 25.14 5.88 25.34
N PHE A 381 25.27 7.14 24.87
CA PHE A 381 24.17 7.98 24.42
C PHE A 381 24.30 8.32 22.92
N LEU A 382 24.75 7.34 22.12
CA LEU A 382 24.85 7.44 20.67
C LEU A 382 23.79 6.56 20.01
N PHE A 383 22.85 7.18 19.30
CA PHE A 383 21.66 6.52 18.73
C PHE A 383 21.64 6.59 17.21
N LEU A 384 22.82 6.42 16.59
CA LEU A 384 23.01 6.35 15.15
C LEU A 384 24.05 5.28 14.82
N ASP A 385 23.70 4.36 13.95
CA ASP A 385 24.61 3.32 13.45
C ASP A 385 25.20 3.67 12.08
N LYS A 386 24.47 4.46 11.28
CA LYS A 386 24.85 4.83 9.93
C LYS A 386 24.16 6.12 9.51
N VAL A 387 24.86 6.97 8.78
CA VAL A 387 24.31 8.19 8.17
C VAL A 387 24.67 8.23 6.69
N ILE A 388 23.69 8.56 5.85
CA ILE A 388 23.91 8.91 4.44
C ILE A 388 23.40 10.33 4.26
N MET A 389 24.23 11.27 3.82
CA MET A 389 23.79 12.65 3.63
C MET A 389 24.33 13.26 2.35
N GLU A 390 23.67 14.32 1.89
CA GLU A 390 24.06 15.04 0.70
C GLU A 390 25.43 15.74 0.88
N ALA A 391 26.28 15.62 -0.14
CA ALA A 391 27.62 16.19 -0.18
C ALA A 391 27.55 17.67 -0.62
N GLY A 392 28.26 18.55 0.09
CA GLY A 392 28.49 19.93 -0.34
C GLY A 392 27.62 20.96 0.37
N GLY A 393 27.37 22.08 -0.32
CA GLY A 393 26.71 23.27 0.23
C GLY A 393 25.19 23.28 0.07
N PHE A 394 24.55 24.17 0.81
CA PHE A 394 23.09 24.32 0.86
C PHE A 394 22.50 24.70 -0.52
N ARG A 395 21.71 23.81 -1.13
CA ARG A 395 20.85 24.15 -2.27
C ARG A 395 19.44 23.65 -1.99
N ASN A 396 18.57 24.56 -1.54
CA ASN A 396 17.16 24.30 -1.20
C ASN A 396 16.91 23.27 -0.08
N GLY A 397 17.86 23.11 0.84
CA GLY A 397 17.78 22.22 2.01
C GLY A 397 18.72 21.01 1.90
N LEU A 398 19.42 20.69 2.99
CA LEU A 398 20.37 19.58 3.08
C LEU A 398 19.64 18.32 3.57
N MET A 399 19.65 17.24 2.79
CA MET A 399 18.99 15.99 3.18
C MET A 399 19.98 14.98 3.78
N GLY A 400 19.55 14.28 4.81
CA GLY A 400 20.26 13.16 5.41
C GLY A 400 19.31 12.03 5.81
N PHE A 401 19.86 10.83 5.84
CA PHE A 401 19.23 9.58 6.23
C PHE A 401 20.04 9.00 7.38
N GLY A 402 19.36 8.59 8.44
CA GLY A 402 19.98 7.91 9.58
C GLY A 402 19.38 6.52 9.76
N LYS A 403 20.14 5.63 10.39
CA LYS A 403 19.69 4.32 10.82
C LYS A 403 20.08 4.10 12.27
N TYR A 404 19.20 3.48 13.05
CA TYR A 404 19.49 3.02 14.40
C TYR A 404 18.78 1.70 14.69
N THR A 405 19.52 0.69 15.12
CA THR A 405 18.98 -0.58 15.61
C THR A 405 18.88 -0.50 17.13
N VAL A 406 17.66 -0.64 17.66
CA VAL A 406 17.39 -0.55 19.09
C VAL A 406 18.15 -1.69 19.80
N PRO A 407 19.14 -1.40 20.67
CA PRO A 407 19.87 -2.41 21.41
C PRO A 407 18.97 -3.15 22.39
N SER A 408 19.39 -4.36 22.77
CA SER A 408 18.76 -5.04 23.90
C SER A 408 19.15 -4.36 25.21
N PRO A 409 18.31 -4.41 26.26
CA PRO A 409 18.63 -3.82 27.57
C PRO A 409 19.95 -4.31 28.16
N GLU A 410 20.37 -5.53 27.82
CA GLU A 410 21.64 -6.13 28.28
C GLU A 410 22.86 -5.52 27.59
N THR A 411 22.70 -4.96 26.38
CA THR A 411 23.78 -4.40 25.56
C THR A 411 23.96 -2.89 25.72
N ASN A 412 22.94 -2.17 26.22
CA ASN A 412 23.02 -0.75 26.53
C ASN A 412 22.40 -0.48 27.91
N LEU A 413 23.26 -0.21 28.90
CA LEU A 413 22.88 0.01 30.29
C LEU A 413 21.90 1.18 30.49
N ILE A 414 21.95 2.20 29.62
CA ILE A 414 20.99 3.32 29.66
C ILE A 414 19.58 2.81 29.37
N LEU A 415 19.43 1.84 28.46
CA LEU A 415 18.12 1.22 28.18
C LEU A 415 17.65 0.33 29.33
N ARG A 416 18.56 -0.32 30.05
CA ARG A 416 18.22 -1.17 31.20
C ARG A 416 17.48 -0.40 32.30
N ASP A 417 17.95 0.79 32.65
CA ASP A 417 17.34 1.64 33.68
C ASP A 417 16.10 2.39 33.17
N HIS A 418 15.95 2.53 31.84
CA HIS A 418 14.80 3.18 31.22
C HIS A 418 13.65 2.23 30.83
N PHE A 419 13.91 0.93 30.70
CA PHE A 419 12.85 -0.08 30.53
C PHE A 419 12.31 -0.61 31.86
N VAL A 420 13.03 -0.40 32.98
CA VAL A 420 12.63 -0.87 34.32
C VAL A 420 12.25 0.31 35.22
N GLY A 421 10.96 0.57 35.37
CA GLY A 421 10.41 1.39 36.47
C GLY A 421 10.22 2.89 36.23
N MET A 422 10.78 3.50 35.18
CA MET A 422 10.47 4.87 34.77
C MET A 422 10.21 4.93 33.26
N PRO A 423 8.95 4.98 32.80
CA PRO A 423 8.68 5.19 31.39
C PRO A 423 9.07 6.63 31.04
N LEU A 424 10.27 6.84 30.51
CA LEU A 424 10.50 7.98 29.62
C LEU A 424 9.39 7.91 28.57
N PHE A 425 8.59 8.98 28.48
CA PHE A 425 7.42 9.07 27.60
C PHE A 425 7.75 8.45 26.24
N GLY A 426 6.93 7.51 25.78
CA GLY A 426 7.23 6.72 24.59
C GLY A 426 7.63 7.61 23.42
N GLY A 427 8.79 7.38 22.81
CA GLY A 427 9.27 8.19 21.68
C GLY A 427 10.55 9.00 21.92
N HIS A 428 11.00 9.18 23.16
CA HIS A 428 12.15 10.03 23.48
C HIS A 428 13.46 9.57 22.83
N LEU A 429 13.76 8.27 22.85
CA LEU A 429 14.96 7.73 22.19
C LEU A 429 14.93 7.97 20.68
N GLN A 430 13.75 7.86 20.07
CA GLN A 430 13.57 8.13 18.65
C GLN A 430 13.78 9.62 18.34
N MET A 431 13.25 10.52 19.17
CA MET A 431 13.47 11.96 19.05
C MET A 431 14.96 12.32 19.19
N GLU A 432 15.64 11.73 20.16
CA GLU A 432 17.07 11.95 20.39
C GLU A 432 17.91 11.43 19.21
N ALA A 433 17.60 10.26 18.66
CA ALA A 433 18.27 9.76 17.47
C ALA A 433 18.13 10.70 16.26
N VAL A 434 16.98 11.35 16.08
CA VAL A 434 16.80 12.37 15.04
C VAL A 434 17.56 13.66 15.37
N ALA A 435 17.57 14.09 16.63
CA ALA A 435 18.35 15.24 17.05
C ALA A 435 19.85 15.01 16.80
N GLN A 436 20.34 13.80 17.05
CA GLN A 436 21.70 13.40 16.73
C GLN A 436 21.96 13.38 15.22
N LEU A 437 20.99 12.94 14.40
CA LEU A 437 21.11 13.01 12.93
C LEU A 437 21.27 14.47 12.49
N GLY A 438 20.41 15.36 13.00
CA GLY A 438 20.49 16.80 12.74
C GLY A 438 21.85 17.37 13.15
N THR A 439 22.30 17.08 14.38
CA THR A 439 23.57 17.54 14.92
C THR A 439 24.76 17.04 14.11
N PHE A 440 24.75 15.78 13.70
CA PHE A 440 25.79 15.20 12.86
C PHE A 440 25.87 15.91 11.51
N MET A 441 24.72 16.06 10.82
CA MET A 441 24.66 16.70 9.50
C MET A 441 25.21 18.13 9.54
N ILE A 442 24.82 18.92 10.54
CA ILE A 442 25.27 20.30 10.65
C ILE A 442 26.75 20.39 11.05
N MET A 443 27.24 19.51 11.92
CA MET A 443 28.67 19.49 12.27
C MET A 443 29.56 19.12 11.08
N LYS A 444 29.11 18.18 10.23
CA LYS A 444 29.82 17.86 8.99
C LYS A 444 29.82 19.03 8.01
N LEU A 445 28.71 19.76 7.91
CA LEU A 445 28.60 20.95 7.05
C LEU A 445 29.46 22.13 7.57
N LEU A 446 29.49 22.32 8.89
CA LEU A 446 30.20 23.42 9.55
C LEU A 446 31.63 23.06 9.93
N LYS A 447 32.15 21.92 9.48
CA LYS A 447 33.53 21.50 9.74
C LYS A 447 34.48 22.67 9.46
N ASP A 448 35.37 22.93 10.41
CA ASP A 448 36.37 24.03 10.41
C ASP A 448 35.81 25.46 10.57
N ARG A 449 34.50 25.60 10.80
CA ARG A 449 33.88 26.87 11.21
C ARG A 449 33.70 26.84 12.73
N ARG A 450 34.16 27.87 13.46
CA ARG A 450 34.03 28.00 14.94
C ARG A 450 32.58 28.23 15.39
N LEU A 451 31.69 27.31 15.00
CA LEU A 451 30.26 27.37 15.14
C LEU A 451 29.77 26.06 15.77
N VAL A 452 28.83 26.17 16.69
CA VAL A 452 28.28 25.07 17.47
C VAL A 452 26.77 25.03 17.25
N PRO A 453 26.20 23.91 16.78
CA PRO A 453 24.77 23.74 16.69
C PRO A 453 24.16 23.50 18.08
N ILE A 454 23.02 24.12 18.35
CA ILE A 454 22.19 23.86 19.53
C ILE A 454 20.77 23.58 19.03
N LEU A 455 20.28 22.36 19.25
CA LEU A 455 18.89 21.99 18.95
C LEU A 455 18.09 22.15 20.25
N THR A 456 16.99 22.92 20.20
CA THR A 456 16.30 23.41 21.42
C THR A 456 14.81 23.08 21.47
N GLY A 457 14.22 22.57 20.38
CA GLY A 457 12.81 22.22 20.35
C GLY A 457 12.53 21.05 19.42
N THR A 458 11.70 20.11 19.88
CA THR A 458 11.28 18.93 19.12
C THR A 458 9.77 18.80 19.17
N GLU A 459 9.13 18.82 18.01
CA GLU A 459 7.68 18.67 17.86
C GLU A 459 7.38 17.38 17.09
N PHE A 460 7.04 16.30 17.80
CA PHE A 460 6.59 15.03 17.20
C PHE A 460 5.24 14.61 17.80
N PRO A 461 4.11 14.98 17.18
CA PRO A 461 2.79 14.83 17.79
C PRO A 461 2.34 13.37 17.97
N ASP A 462 2.91 12.42 17.22
CA ASP A 462 2.44 11.04 17.13
C ASP A 462 3.45 9.98 17.63
N LEU A 463 4.49 10.39 18.35
CA LEU A 463 5.42 9.46 19.00
C LEU A 463 4.85 9.05 20.36
N ASN A 464 4.06 7.98 20.38
CA ASN A 464 3.45 7.44 21.61
C ASN A 464 3.98 6.06 22.00
N THR A 465 4.85 5.44 21.19
CA THR A 465 5.31 4.06 21.41
C THR A 465 6.79 3.94 21.10
N MET A 466 7.56 3.35 22.02
CA MET A 466 8.96 3.00 21.77
C MET A 466 9.05 1.81 20.82
N ALA A 467 10.03 1.84 19.91
CA ALA A 467 10.36 0.66 19.12
C ALA A 467 11.01 -0.41 20.01
N PRO A 468 10.60 -1.68 19.92
CA PRO A 468 11.17 -2.76 20.71
C PRO A 468 12.64 -3.03 20.37
N PRO A 469 13.40 -3.64 21.30
CA PRO A 469 14.74 -4.14 21.02
C PRO A 469 14.82 -4.99 19.75
N GLY A 470 15.91 -4.82 18.99
CA GLY A 470 16.15 -5.48 17.70
C GLY A 470 15.46 -4.82 16.51
N GLU A 471 14.49 -3.92 16.72
CA GLU A 471 13.89 -3.17 15.62
C GLU A 471 14.86 -2.10 15.09
N THR A 472 14.81 -1.89 13.77
CA THR A 472 15.58 -0.83 13.11
C THR A 472 14.68 0.35 12.81
N LEU A 473 15.08 1.51 13.33
CA LEU A 473 14.54 2.80 12.98
C LEU A 473 15.31 3.40 11.80
N THR A 474 14.56 3.97 10.88
CA THR A 474 15.08 4.77 9.78
C THR A 474 14.61 6.20 9.97
N PHE A 475 15.55 7.13 9.82
CA PHE A 475 15.32 8.56 9.97
C PHE A 475 15.60 9.24 8.64
N VAL A 476 14.80 10.24 8.30
CA VAL A 476 15.11 11.16 7.22
C VAL A 476 14.94 12.57 7.74
N GLY A 477 15.95 13.39 7.53
CA GLY A 477 15.96 14.79 7.90
C GLY A 477 16.21 15.66 6.68
N VAL A 478 15.40 16.71 6.50
CA VAL A 478 15.67 17.81 5.59
C VAL A 478 15.94 19.04 6.44
N MET A 479 17.19 19.47 6.40
CA MET A 479 17.65 20.61 7.16
C MET A 479 17.54 21.87 6.32
N GLY A 480 16.98 22.92 6.91
CA GLY A 480 16.86 24.26 6.36
C GLY A 480 17.42 25.31 7.32
N PHE A 481 17.71 26.49 6.77
CA PHE A 481 17.99 27.70 7.52
C PHE A 481 16.89 28.70 7.22
N THR A 482 16.17 29.17 8.24
CA THR A 482 15.22 30.28 8.05
C THR A 482 15.97 31.62 7.94
N ASN A 483 17.11 31.74 8.62
CA ASN A 483 18.06 32.85 8.48
C ASN A 483 19.50 32.36 8.69
N LYS A 484 20.49 33.26 8.83
CA LYS A 484 21.92 32.88 8.96
C LYS A 484 22.25 32.00 10.19
N ARG A 485 21.36 31.89 11.19
CA ARG A 485 21.63 31.20 12.46
C ARG A 485 20.53 30.22 12.86
N ASP A 486 19.29 30.46 12.47
CA ASP A 486 18.15 29.66 12.86
C ASP A 486 18.00 28.45 11.94
N LEU A 487 18.06 27.28 12.55
CA LEU A 487 18.09 25.98 11.91
C LEU A 487 16.76 25.28 12.15
N TRP A 488 16.22 24.70 11.09
CA TRP A 488 15.06 23.83 11.18
C TRP A 488 15.39 22.51 10.51
N LEU A 489 14.86 21.43 11.06
CA LEU A 489 15.00 20.07 10.55
C LEU A 489 13.60 19.46 10.48
N ASP A 490 13.05 19.41 9.27
CA ASP A 490 11.86 18.59 9.04
C ASP A 490 12.32 17.15 8.98
N ALA A 491 11.79 16.34 9.88
CA ALA A 491 12.20 14.95 9.99
C ALA A 491 11.00 14.00 9.98
N PHE A 492 11.26 12.79 9.53
CA PHE A 492 10.40 11.67 9.86
C PHE A 492 11.21 10.50 10.36
N ILE A 493 10.58 9.76 11.26
CA ILE A 493 11.06 8.52 11.84
C ILE A 493 10.11 7.45 11.37
N GLU A 494 10.65 6.34 10.90
CA GLU A 494 9.84 5.17 10.59
C GLU A 494 10.51 3.88 11.03
N ASN A 495 9.67 2.93 11.41
CA ASN A 495 10.06 1.54 11.59
C ASN A 495 9.39 0.68 10.50
N ARG A 496 9.24 -0.62 10.73
CA ARG A 496 8.62 -1.49 9.73
C ARG A 496 7.16 -1.15 9.42
N TYR A 497 6.42 -0.54 10.36
CA TYR A 497 4.96 -0.44 10.29
C TYR A 497 4.41 0.97 10.51
N ALA A 498 5.15 1.84 11.20
CA ALA A 498 4.72 3.16 11.62
C ALA A 498 5.71 4.22 11.15
N ARG A 499 5.18 5.42 10.91
CA ARG A 499 5.95 6.61 10.57
C ARG A 499 5.37 7.80 11.32
N SER A 500 6.25 8.59 11.90
CA SER A 500 5.91 9.85 12.57
C SER A 500 6.73 10.97 11.95
N LYS A 501 6.06 12.08 11.66
CA LYS A 501 6.70 13.31 11.18
C LYS A 501 6.85 14.28 12.35
N GLY A 502 7.86 15.12 12.29
CA GLY A 502 8.08 16.16 13.27
C GLY A 502 9.10 17.17 12.81
N VAL A 503 9.27 18.21 13.61
CA VAL A 503 10.21 19.29 13.36
C VAL A 503 11.15 19.41 14.54
N ILE A 504 12.45 19.51 14.27
CA ILE A 504 13.44 19.92 15.26
C ILE A 504 13.90 21.33 14.92
N ARG A 505 13.86 22.23 15.89
CA ARG A 505 14.33 23.60 15.79
C ARG A 505 15.63 23.77 16.55
N GLY A 506 16.50 24.63 16.05
CA GLY A 506 17.74 24.96 16.70
C GLY A 506 18.37 26.23 16.16
N MET A 507 19.58 26.48 16.63
CA MET A 507 20.39 27.62 16.26
C MET A 507 21.86 27.23 16.16
N VAL A 508 22.59 27.95 15.31
CA VAL A 508 24.04 27.83 15.20
C VAL A 508 24.67 29.04 15.89
N LEU A 509 25.40 28.78 16.99
CA LEU A 509 26.08 29.80 17.78
C LEU A 509 27.58 29.81 17.54
N ASN A 510 28.23 30.93 17.83
CA ASN A 510 29.69 30.98 17.84
C ASN A 510 30.21 30.24 19.08
N GLU A 511 31.28 29.45 18.92
CA GLU A 511 31.91 28.71 20.01
C GLU A 511 32.26 29.61 21.22
N ARG A 512 32.67 30.86 20.98
CA ARG A 512 32.96 31.82 22.06
C ARG A 512 31.73 32.15 22.90
N VAL A 513 30.55 32.21 22.28
CA VAL A 513 29.28 32.47 22.98
C VAL A 513 28.92 31.26 23.83
N VAL A 514 29.04 30.05 23.27
CA VAL A 514 28.78 28.81 24.00
C VAL A 514 29.71 28.67 25.20
N ARG A 515 31.02 28.92 25.03
CA ARG A 515 31.99 28.91 26.14
C ARG A 515 31.63 29.88 27.26
N LYS A 516 31.12 31.07 26.93
CA LYS A 516 30.64 32.04 27.92
C LYS A 516 29.41 31.52 28.66
N MET A 517 28.45 30.95 27.94
CA MET A 517 27.23 30.36 28.53
C MET A 517 27.57 29.18 29.45
N THR A 518 28.44 28.27 29.04
CA THR A 518 28.84 27.14 29.87
C THR A 518 29.66 27.57 31.09
N ALA A 519 30.51 28.59 30.95
CA ALA A 519 31.27 29.14 32.08
C ALA A 519 30.36 29.76 33.16
N SER A 520 29.23 30.36 32.77
CA SER A 520 28.25 30.85 33.75
C SER A 520 27.54 29.74 34.53
N PHE A 521 27.33 28.56 33.94
CA PHE A 521 26.75 27.41 34.66
C PHE A 521 27.78 26.66 35.50
N ALA A 522 29.05 26.63 35.07
CA ALA A 522 30.13 26.00 35.84
C ALA A 522 30.44 26.74 37.14
N ALA A 523 30.21 28.06 37.19
CA ALA A 523 30.35 28.84 38.42
C ALA A 523 29.30 28.46 39.48
N ASP A 524 28.08 28.10 39.06
CA ASP A 524 27.01 27.67 39.97
C ASP A 524 27.20 26.22 40.45
N MET A 525 27.73 25.31 39.62
CA MET A 525 28.03 23.93 40.06
C MET A 525 29.27 23.83 40.96
N ALA A 526 30.24 24.74 40.81
CA ALA A 526 31.37 24.83 41.73
C ALA A 526 30.97 25.34 43.12
N ALA A 527 29.86 26.07 43.23
CA ALA A 527 29.32 26.53 44.51
C ALA A 527 28.59 25.41 45.28
N ASP A 528 28.01 24.43 44.59
CA ASP A 528 27.31 23.31 45.24
C ASP A 528 28.25 22.16 45.66
N ASP A 529 29.37 21.94 44.95
CA ASP A 529 30.36 20.88 45.29
C ASP A 529 31.19 21.21 46.55
N GLU A 530 31.36 22.49 46.92
CA GLU A 530 31.99 22.86 48.21
C GLU A 530 31.06 22.70 49.42
N THR A 531 29.75 22.49 49.21
CA THR A 531 28.79 22.22 50.29
C THR A 531 28.41 20.74 50.44
N ALA A 532 28.78 19.86 49.50
CA ALA A 532 28.40 18.44 49.53
C ALA A 532 29.47 17.48 50.13
N LEU A 533 30.70 17.94 50.38
CA LEU A 533 31.79 17.11 50.95
C LEU A 533 32.02 17.29 52.47
N GLY A 534 31.11 17.99 53.17
CA GLY A 534 31.23 18.28 54.61
C GLY A 534 30.47 17.34 55.56
N GLY A 535 29.95 16.20 55.10
CA GLY A 535 28.90 15.49 55.85
C GLY A 535 28.89 13.97 55.84
N TRP A 536 29.99 13.25 55.57
CA TRP A 536 30.04 11.78 55.70
C TRP A 536 31.39 11.30 56.25
N GLU A 537 31.71 11.68 57.49
CA GLU A 537 32.59 10.91 58.38
C GLU A 537 32.02 10.92 59.80
N LYS A 538 31.15 9.93 60.09
CA LYS A 538 31.12 9.12 61.32
C LYS A 538 30.11 7.98 61.21
#